data_AF-R7AHB9-F1
#
_entry.id   AF-R7AHB9-F1
#
_cell.length_a   1.000
_cell.length_b   1.000
_cell.length_c   1.000
_cell.angle_alpha   90.00
_cell.angle_beta   90.00
_cell.angle_gamma   90.00
#
_symmetry.space_group_name_H-M   'P 1'
#
loop_
_entity.id
_entity.type
_entity.pdbx_description
1 polymer ?
#
loop_
_entity_poly.entity_id
_entity_poly.type
_entity_poly.pdbx_seq_one_letter_code
_entity_poly.pdbx_strand_id
1 'polypeptide(L)'
;MENINIEDIMAEIREDIRNKGYKDDEIQFSDIILSSVATPYNMQAYKEELEKMAGDRMVLSYRDIASDRPGIGPVVTFFKKIFRRMTAFYVEPIVDDQNKFNEEATNLFAQALNKFAEDDERISELERELYDCKKRCMALEEMLKEKK
;
A
#
# COMPACT_ATOMS: atom_id res chain seq x y z
N MET A 1 44.39 12.10 -23.44
CA MET A 1 43.40 11.78 -22.40
C MET A 1 44.05 12.12 -21.08
N GLU A 2 43.56 13.16 -20.41
CA GLU A 2 44.04 13.51 -19.06
C GLU A 2 43.79 12.33 -18.13
N ASN A 3 44.81 11.99 -17.35
CA ASN A 3 44.75 10.92 -16.37
C ASN A 3 44.02 11.47 -15.14
N ILE A 4 42.72 11.20 -15.05
CA ILE A 4 41.90 11.64 -13.92
C ILE A 4 42.28 10.78 -12.71
N ASN A 5 42.91 11.41 -11.71
CA ASN A 5 43.29 10.76 -10.46
C ASN A 5 42.07 10.68 -9.52
N ILE A 6 41.52 9.47 -9.37
CA ILE A 6 40.28 9.22 -8.62
C ILE A 6 40.51 9.42 -7.12
N GLU A 7 41.71 9.09 -6.64
CA GLU A 7 42.10 9.22 -5.24
C GLU A 7 42.07 10.68 -4.77
N ASP A 8 42.56 11.60 -5.61
CA ASP A 8 42.60 13.04 -5.31
C ASP A 8 41.18 13.63 -5.25
N ILE A 9 40.32 13.25 -6.21
CA ILE A 9 38.92 13.69 -6.26
C ILE A 9 38.16 13.20 -5.02
N MET A 10 38.36 11.94 -4.63
CA MET A 10 37.73 11.38 -3.42
C MET A 10 38.28 12.00 -2.14
N ALA A 11 39.53 12.46 -2.12
CA ALA A 11 40.10 13.19 -1.00
C ALA A 11 39.46 14.59 -0.85
N GLU A 12 39.34 15.31 -1.97
CA GLU A 12 38.71 16.64 -2.03
C GLU A 12 37.24 16.61 -1.62
N ILE A 13 36.47 15.65 -2.13
CA ILE A 13 35.06 15.46 -1.73
C ILE A 13 34.94 15.21 -0.23
N ARG A 14 35.81 14.36 0.35
CA ARG A 14 35.79 14.07 1.78
C ARG A 14 36.16 15.28 2.64
N GLU A 15 37.03 16.14 2.14
CA GLU A 15 37.39 17.39 2.81
C GLU A 15 36.25 18.42 2.74
N ASP A 16 35.61 18.55 1.59
CA ASP A 16 34.49 19.47 1.37
C ASP A 16 33.26 19.08 2.22
N ILE A 17 32.99 17.77 2.38
CA ILE A 17 31.96 17.24 3.29
C ILE A 17 32.24 17.63 4.75
N ARG A 18 33.50 17.51 5.20
CA ARG A 18 33.92 17.91 6.56
C ARG A 18 33.79 19.41 6.79
N ASN A 19 34.23 20.23 5.83
CA ASN A 19 34.20 21.69 5.93
C ASN A 19 32.77 22.24 5.96
N LYS A 20 31.85 21.61 5.24
CA LYS A 20 30.42 21.99 5.23
C LYS A 20 29.65 21.46 6.43
N GLY A 21 30.27 20.65 7.29
CA GLY A 21 29.65 20.12 8.50
C GLY A 21 28.51 19.16 8.21
N TYR A 22 28.49 18.54 7.02
CA TYR A 22 27.54 17.47 6.73
C TYR A 22 27.84 16.30 7.66
N LYS A 23 26.93 16.03 8.59
CA LYS A 23 26.97 14.83 9.39
C LYS A 23 26.42 13.69 8.56
N ASP A 24 27.07 12.54 8.64
CA ASP A 24 26.60 11.28 8.08
C ASP A 24 25.49 10.72 8.98
N ASP A 25 24.46 11.54 9.20
CA ASP A 25 23.27 11.12 9.92
C ASP A 25 22.40 10.40 8.87
N GLU A 26 22.53 9.08 8.79
CA GLU A 26 21.58 8.25 8.03
C GLU A 26 20.18 8.60 8.53
N ILE A 27 19.38 9.28 7.71
CA ILE A 27 17.97 9.50 8.02
C ILE A 27 17.32 8.13 8.03
N GLN A 28 17.07 7.59 9.22
CA GLN A 28 16.36 6.33 9.33
C GLN A 28 14.90 6.60 8.97
N PHE A 29 14.27 5.66 8.27
CA PHE A 29 12.85 5.76 7.93
C PHE A 29 11.96 5.96 9.19
N SER A 30 12.45 5.57 10.37
CA SER A 30 11.82 5.82 11.67
C SER A 30 11.75 7.29 12.08
N ASP A 31 12.65 8.15 11.60
CA ASP A 31 12.72 9.57 11.96
C ASP A 31 11.74 10.42 11.13
N ILE A 32 11.14 9.82 10.10
CA ILE A 32 10.04 10.40 9.36
C ILE A 32 8.78 10.22 10.20
N ILE A 33 8.48 11.24 11.03
CA ILE A 33 7.21 11.30 11.77
C ILE A 33 6.09 11.55 10.75
N LEU A 34 5.57 10.47 10.18
CA LEU A 34 4.34 10.52 9.40
C LEU A 34 3.20 10.73 10.40
N SER A 35 2.60 11.92 10.41
CA SER A 35 1.51 12.31 11.32
C SER A 35 0.22 11.49 11.16
N SER A 36 0.16 10.52 10.23
CA SER A 36 -0.95 9.56 10.22
C SER A 36 -0.64 8.46 11.23
N VAL A 37 -1.62 8.10 12.05
CA VAL A 37 -1.62 6.86 12.83
C VAL A 37 -1.48 5.71 11.82
N ALA A 38 -0.25 5.37 11.45
CA ALA A 38 0.04 4.32 10.51
C ALA A 38 -0.22 3.02 11.26
N THR A 39 -1.40 2.44 11.06
CA THR A 39 -1.64 1.05 11.45
C THR A 39 -0.55 0.23 10.77
N PRO A 40 0.30 -0.48 11.53
CA PRO A 40 1.37 -1.27 10.94
C PRO A 40 0.75 -2.29 9.98
N TYR A 41 1.41 -2.47 8.83
CA TYR A 41 0.94 -3.41 7.83
C TYR A 41 0.85 -4.82 8.43
N ASN A 42 -0.31 -5.43 8.28
CA ASN A 42 -0.57 -6.81 8.69
C ASN A 42 -1.29 -7.53 7.56
N MET A 43 -0.62 -8.51 6.95
CA MET A 43 -1.14 -9.27 5.81
C MET A 43 -2.48 -9.96 6.10
N GLN A 44 -2.66 -10.49 7.31
CA GLN A 44 -3.89 -11.16 7.69
C GLN A 44 -5.05 -10.17 7.83
N ALA A 45 -4.83 -9.05 8.51
CA ALA A 45 -5.81 -7.97 8.63
C ALA A 45 -6.18 -7.40 7.26
N TYR A 46 -5.19 -7.19 6.38
CA TYR A 46 -5.41 -6.70 5.03
C TYR A 46 -6.33 -7.64 4.22
N LYS A 47 -6.10 -8.96 4.30
CA LYS A 47 -6.96 -9.96 3.63
C LYS A 47 -8.39 -9.93 4.16
N GLU A 48 -8.56 -9.88 5.48
CA GLU A 48 -9.88 -9.84 6.11
C GLU A 48 -10.66 -8.56 5.76
N GLU A 49 -9.96 -7.42 5.69
CA GLU A 49 -10.55 -6.15 5.27
C GLU A 49 -10.95 -6.19 3.79
N LEU A 50 -10.10 -6.75 2.92
CA LEU A 50 -10.40 -6.91 1.51
C LEU A 50 -11.62 -7.82 1.28
N GLU A 51 -11.74 -8.92 2.03
CA GLU A 51 -12.93 -9.79 1.97
C GLU A 51 -14.20 -9.06 2.38
N LYS A 52 -14.15 -8.25 3.44
CA LYS A 52 -15.27 -7.39 3.87
C LYS A 52 -15.63 -6.37 2.79
N MET A 53 -14.63 -5.68 2.24
CA MET A 53 -14.83 -4.73 1.13
C MET A 53 -15.48 -5.40 -0.07
N ALA A 54 -15.05 -6.62 -0.42
CA ALA A 54 -15.62 -7.36 -1.52
C ALA A 54 -17.09 -7.73 -1.30
N GLY A 55 -17.49 -8.03 -0.06
CA GLY A 55 -18.88 -8.30 0.33
C GLY A 55 -19.76 -7.05 0.37
N ASP A 56 -19.23 -5.93 0.83
CA ASP A 56 -19.97 -4.69 1.09
C ASP A 56 -19.90 -3.65 -0.03
N ARG A 57 -19.25 -3.95 -1.16
CA ARG A 57 -19.02 -3.00 -2.25
C ARG A 57 -20.31 -2.46 -2.90
N MET A 58 -21.42 -3.18 -2.80
CA MET A 58 -22.69 -2.83 -3.44
C MET A 58 -23.64 -2.09 -2.48
N VAL A 59 -23.96 -0.86 -2.85
CA VAL A 59 -24.98 -0.02 -2.23
C VAL A 59 -26.29 -0.13 -3.02
N LEU A 60 -27.38 -0.43 -2.32
CA LEU A 60 -28.72 -0.45 -2.91
C LEU A 60 -29.34 0.95 -2.95
N SER A 61 -29.73 1.40 -4.14
CA SER A 61 -30.47 2.66 -4.34
C SER A 61 -31.88 2.61 -3.77
N TYR A 62 -32.45 1.41 -3.66
CA TYR A 62 -33.79 1.17 -3.11
C TYR A 62 -33.73 0.26 -1.88
N ARG A 63 -33.89 0.87 -0.71
CA ARG A 63 -34.15 0.15 0.55
C ARG A 63 -35.63 0.20 0.90
N ASP A 64 -36.03 -0.72 1.78
CA ASP A 64 -37.39 -0.74 2.32
C ASP A 64 -37.69 0.53 3.11
N ILE A 65 -38.82 1.15 2.79
CA ILE A 65 -39.29 2.36 3.45
C ILE A 65 -40.35 1.95 4.47
N ALA A 66 -39.99 2.09 5.75
CA ALA A 66 -40.91 1.91 6.87
C ALA A 66 -41.13 3.22 7.65
N SER A 67 -42.15 3.21 8.49
CA SER A 67 -42.41 4.24 9.50
C SER A 67 -42.67 3.57 10.83
N ASP A 68 -41.93 4.02 11.84
CA ASP A 68 -42.07 3.67 13.25
C ASP A 68 -43.16 4.48 13.95
N ARG A 69 -43.65 5.56 13.32
CA ARG A 69 -44.67 6.43 13.91
C ARG A 69 -46.04 5.76 14.06
N PRO A 70 -46.54 5.58 15.29
CA PRO A 70 -47.87 5.00 15.53
C PRO A 70 -48.98 5.93 15.02
N GLY A 71 -50.06 5.35 14.49
CA GLY A 71 -51.25 6.05 14.00
C GLY A 71 -51.13 6.71 12.62
N ILE A 72 -49.94 7.21 12.23
CA ILE A 72 -49.73 7.91 10.94
C ILE A 72 -48.75 7.21 10.00
N GLY A 73 -48.25 6.02 10.37
CA GLY A 73 -47.23 5.29 9.62
C GLY A 73 -47.49 5.12 8.12
N PRO A 74 -48.69 4.68 7.68
CA PRO A 74 -49.02 4.54 6.26
C PRO A 74 -48.91 5.83 5.47
N VAL A 75 -49.36 6.95 6.05
CA VAL A 75 -49.30 8.28 5.42
C VAL A 75 -47.85 8.74 5.27
N VAL A 76 -47.04 8.57 6.32
CA VAL A 76 -45.61 8.90 6.29
C VAL A 76 -44.88 8.09 5.21
N THR A 77 -45.12 6.78 5.15
CA THR A 77 -44.52 5.91 4.13
C THR A 77 -44.95 6.29 2.71
N PHE A 78 -46.20 6.71 2.52
CA PHE A 78 -46.69 7.21 1.23
C PHE A 78 -45.90 8.44 0.76
N PHE A 79 -45.75 9.46 1.60
CA PHE A 79 -44.96 10.65 1.25
C PHE A 79 -43.48 10.33 1.05
N LYS A 80 -42.87 9.47 1.88
CA LYS A 80 -41.48 9.01 1.67
C LYS A 80 -41.29 8.36 0.30
N LYS A 81 -42.27 7.57 -0.18
CA LYS A 81 -42.24 6.99 -1.54
C LYS A 81 -42.32 8.05 -2.63
N ILE A 82 -43.10 9.11 -2.45
CA ILE A 82 -43.17 10.25 -3.38
C ILE A 82 -41.81 10.95 -3.46
N PHE A 83 -41.24 11.33 -2.31
CA PHE A 83 -39.92 11.97 -2.27
C PHE A 83 -38.86 11.12 -2.96
N ARG A 84 -38.81 9.80 -2.69
CA ARG A 84 -37.89 8.90 -3.36
C ARG A 84 -38.02 8.94 -4.88
N ARG A 85 -39.24 8.96 -5.42
CA ARG A 85 -39.45 9.08 -6.88
C ARG A 85 -39.01 10.43 -7.42
N MET A 86 -39.24 11.51 -6.67
CA MET A 86 -38.82 12.85 -7.07
C MET A 86 -37.30 13.01 -7.05
N THR A 87 -36.59 12.29 -6.18
CA THR A 87 -35.13 12.35 -6.05
C THR A 87 -34.39 11.26 -6.83
N ALA A 88 -35.11 10.24 -7.34
CA ALA A 88 -34.52 9.06 -7.98
C ALA A 88 -33.52 9.42 -9.09
N PHE A 89 -33.85 10.41 -9.92
CA PHE A 89 -33.01 10.82 -11.05
C PHE A 89 -31.60 11.30 -10.66
N TYR A 90 -31.40 11.74 -9.41
CA TYR A 90 -30.08 12.16 -8.92
C TYR A 90 -29.47 11.13 -7.95
N VAL A 91 -30.31 10.44 -7.16
CA VAL A 91 -29.82 9.44 -6.18
C VAL A 91 -29.32 8.18 -6.87
N GLU A 92 -30.03 7.69 -7.89
CA GLU A 92 -29.64 6.46 -8.60
C GLU A 92 -28.25 6.60 -9.26
N PRO A 93 -27.96 7.65 -10.05
CA PRO A 93 -26.62 7.82 -10.63
C PRO A 93 -25.50 7.89 -9.58
N ILE A 94 -25.74 8.56 -8.45
CA ILE A 94 -24.74 8.64 -7.37
C ILE A 94 -24.45 7.25 -6.78
N VAL A 95 -25.49 6.45 -6.58
CA VAL A 95 -25.32 5.07 -6.07
C VAL A 95 -24.59 4.21 -7.09
N ASP A 96 -24.91 4.34 -8.38
CA ASP A 96 -24.22 3.61 -9.45
C ASP A 96 -22.74 3.99 -9.55
N ASP A 97 -22.42 5.29 -9.47
CA ASP A 97 -21.05 5.80 -9.44
C ASP A 97 -20.29 5.30 -8.21
N GLN A 98 -20.93 5.28 -7.04
CA GLN A 98 -20.35 4.74 -5.81
C GLN A 98 -20.07 3.23 -5.94
N ASN A 99 -21.01 2.47 -6.50
CA ASN A 99 -20.84 1.02 -6.71
C ASN A 99 -19.68 0.73 -7.66
N LYS A 100 -19.60 1.49 -8.75
CA LYS A 100 -18.49 1.40 -9.70
C LYS A 100 -17.16 1.70 -9.03
N PHE A 101 -17.07 2.80 -8.28
CA PHE A 101 -15.86 3.15 -7.53
C PHE A 101 -15.48 2.08 -6.51
N ASN A 102 -16.44 1.57 -5.73
CA ASN A 102 -16.20 0.55 -4.73
C ASN A 102 -15.69 -0.75 -5.37
N GLU A 103 -16.23 -1.13 -6.53
CA GLU A 103 -15.78 -2.29 -7.30
C GLU A 103 -14.35 -2.09 -7.83
N GLU A 104 -14.06 -0.95 -8.46
CA GLU A 104 -12.73 -0.61 -8.95
C GLU A 104 -11.69 -0.58 -7.81
N ALA A 105 -12.03 0.05 -6.68
CA ALA A 105 -11.18 0.10 -5.51
C ALA A 105 -10.90 -1.30 -4.93
N THR A 106 -11.94 -2.13 -4.77
CA THR A 106 -11.79 -3.52 -4.31
C THR A 106 -10.86 -4.30 -5.24
N ASN A 107 -11.03 -4.16 -6.55
CA ASN A 107 -10.18 -4.82 -7.55
C ASN A 107 -8.73 -4.33 -7.50
N LEU A 108 -8.50 -3.04 -7.26
CA LEU A 108 -7.16 -2.47 -7.11
C LEU A 108 -6.45 -3.04 -5.86
N PHE A 109 -7.14 -3.09 -4.72
CA PHE A 109 -6.58 -3.65 -3.49
C PHE A 109 -6.31 -5.16 -3.60
N ALA A 110 -7.16 -5.90 -4.33
CA ALA A 110 -6.92 -7.31 -4.64
C ALA A 110 -5.69 -7.52 -5.53
N GLN A 111 -5.49 -6.66 -6.54
CA GLN A 111 -4.28 -6.69 -7.36
C GLN A 111 -3.02 -6.39 -6.54
N ALA A 112 -3.07 -5.41 -5.63
CA ALA A 112 -1.97 -5.11 -4.72
C ALA A 112 -1.61 -6.30 -3.83
N LEU A 113 -2.61 -7.01 -3.29
CA LEU A 113 -2.40 -8.22 -2.50
C LEU A 113 -1.67 -9.31 -3.28
N ASN A 114 -2.09 -9.56 -4.53
CA ASN A 114 -1.44 -10.53 -5.39
C ASN A 114 0.01 -10.13 -5.71
N LYS A 115 0.25 -8.83 -5.96
CA LYS A 115 1.59 -8.31 -6.18
C LYS A 115 2.50 -8.52 -4.97
N PHE A 116 2.00 -8.28 -3.75
CA PHE A 116 2.77 -8.55 -2.54
C PHE A 116 3.14 -10.02 -2.39
N ALA A 117 2.22 -10.93 -2.73
CA ALA A 117 2.52 -12.35 -2.71
C ALA A 117 3.61 -12.75 -3.72
N GLU A 118 3.58 -12.19 -4.94
CA GLU A 118 4.65 -12.38 -5.93
C GLU A 118 5.99 -11.82 -5.46
N ASP A 119 5.96 -10.63 -4.84
CA ASP A 119 7.17 -9.99 -4.33
C ASP A 119 7.78 -10.78 -3.17
N ASP A 120 6.95 -11.31 -2.25
CA ASP A 120 7.40 -12.19 -1.17
C ASP A 120 8.06 -13.47 -1.71
N GLU A 121 7.49 -14.08 -2.76
CA GLU A 121 8.09 -15.23 -3.45
C GLU A 121 9.44 -14.85 -4.06
N ARG A 122 9.50 -13.71 -4.76
CA ARG A 122 10.74 -13.24 -5.39
C ARG A 122 11.84 -12.90 -4.38
N ILE A 123 11.48 -12.31 -3.25
CA ILE A 123 12.42 -12.01 -2.15
C ILE A 123 13.01 -13.33 -1.61
N SER A 124 12.17 -14.34 -1.35
CA SER A 124 12.62 -15.65 -0.87
C SER A 124 13.60 -16.33 -1.84
N GLU A 125 13.35 -16.24 -3.14
CA GLU A 125 14.28 -16.72 -4.17
C GLU A 125 15.62 -15.97 -4.13
N LEU A 126 15.58 -14.64 -4.10
CA LEU A 126 16.77 -13.80 -4.06
C LEU A 126 17.60 -14.04 -2.80
N GLU A 127 16.96 -14.22 -1.64
CA GLU A 127 17.63 -14.58 -0.38
C GLU A 127 18.39 -15.91 -0.50
N ARG A 128 17.79 -16.90 -1.17
CA ARG A 128 18.43 -18.19 -1.44
C ARG A 128 19.64 -18.05 -2.38
N GLU A 129 19.48 -17.33 -3.48
CA GLU A 129 20.58 -17.07 -4.43
C GLU A 129 21.74 -16.34 -3.75
N LEU A 130 21.43 -15.36 -2.91
CA LEU A 130 22.40 -14.58 -2.15
C LEU A 130 23.15 -15.45 -1.14
N TYR A 131 22.46 -16.38 -0.47
CA TYR A 131 23.08 -17.36 0.42
C TYR A 131 24.06 -18.27 -0.34
N ASP A 132 23.65 -18.82 -1.48
CA ASP A 132 24.51 -19.68 -2.30
C ASP A 132 25.72 -18.93 -2.86
N CYS A 133 25.54 -17.67 -3.27
CA CYS A 133 26.61 -16.79 -3.71
C CYS A 133 27.63 -16.55 -2.59
N LYS A 134 27.17 -16.15 -1.39
CA LYS A 134 28.03 -15.96 -0.21
C LYS A 134 28.83 -17.22 0.12
N LYS A 135 28.21 -18.40 0.06
CA LYS A 135 28.90 -19.67 0.30
C LYS A 135 30.04 -19.93 -0.70
N ARG A 136 29.81 -19.63 -1.98
CA ARG A 136 30.86 -19.76 -3.02
C ARG A 136 32.00 -18.77 -2.80
N CYS A 137 31.70 -17.52 -2.45
CA CYS A 137 32.72 -16.52 -2.14
C CYS A 137 33.60 -16.96 -0.98
N MET A 138 33.01 -17.44 0.12
CA MET A 138 33.77 -17.95 1.27
C MET A 138 34.68 -19.12 0.89
N ALA A 139 34.19 -20.08 0.11
CA ALA A 139 35.01 -21.21 -0.35
C ALA A 139 36.19 -20.76 -1.22
N LEU A 140 35.99 -19.78 -2.11
CA LEU A 140 37.06 -19.22 -2.92
C LEU A 140 38.09 -18.45 -2.09
N GLU A 141 37.65 -17.71 -1.06
CA GLU A 141 38.53 -17.01 -0.13
C GLU A 141 39.39 -17.99 0.70
N GLU A 142 38.83 -19.12 1.13
CA GLU A 142 39.59 -20.19 1.81
C GLU A 142 40.64 -20.81 0.87
N MET A 143 40.26 -21.16 -0.36
CA MET A 143 41.19 -21.68 -1.36
C MET A 143 42.34 -20.70 -1.69
N LEU A 144 42.08 -19.39 -1.64
CA LEU A 144 43.11 -18.38 -1.85
C LEU A 144 44.05 -18.24 -0.65
N LYS A 145 43.56 -18.46 0.58
CA LYS A 145 44.39 -18.47 1.80
C LYS A 145 45.32 -19.68 1.84
N GLU A 146 44.86 -20.86 1.42
CA GLU A 146 45.67 -22.08 1.37
C GLU A 146 46.79 -22.06 0.32
N LYS A 147 46.68 -21.17 -0.69
CA LYS A 147 47.68 -21.01 -1.76
C LYS A 147 48.79 -19.99 -1.45
N LYS A 148 48.73 -19.30 -0.31
CA LYS A 148 49.77 -18.38 0.17
C LYS A 148 50.60 -19.03 1.26
#